data_AF-A0A285MUS2-F1
#
_entry.id   AF-A0A285MUS2-F1
#
_cell.length_a   1.000
_cell.length_b   1.000
_cell.length_c   1.000
_cell.angle_alpha   90.00
_cell.angle_beta   90.00
_cell.angle_gamma   90.00
#
_symmetry.space_group_name_H-M   'P 1'
#
loop_
_entity.id
_entity.type
_entity.pdbx_description
1 polymer ?
#
loop_
_entity_poly.entity_id
_entity_poly.type
_entity_poly.pdbx_seq_one_letter_code
_entity_poly.pdbx_strand_id
1 'polypeptide(L)'
;MKGTAYLVQATIILLWWLGLSISPNLFAAFQFPEISSLAFNSFFAPDIIIITVLSIVRAYRPIRDLELIILGGFAYGSFYCLNASILSGGGYLATTIMLLGLGYNLFLVYYDYTFKESKSSKIWVNALKTFVQIVCVWIITLVFFPWVIMQAFEIDIVFNNTNAIPSIILFLFSSFLGLFSAYTFVKKGEGTPLPIDQTKKLVINGPYKYVRNPMAIAGMGQGIAVSLYFNSIHILVYALIGGLIWHLVVKPIEEKNMINRFGEDYLMYQKKVRCWIPTLKTQQSNK
;
A
#
# COMPACT_ATOMS: atom_id res chain seq x y z
N MET A 1 -14.26 11.28 2.21
CA MET A 1 -13.16 10.44 1.69
C MET A 1 -11.83 10.82 2.32
N LYS A 2 -11.33 12.06 2.14
CA LYS A 2 -10.18 12.55 2.95
C LYS A 2 -10.44 12.40 4.45
N GLY A 3 -11.66 12.65 4.91
CA GLY A 3 -12.00 12.50 6.34
C GLY A 3 -11.78 11.08 6.90
N THR A 4 -12.24 10.05 6.18
CA THR A 4 -11.98 8.64 6.55
C THR A 4 -10.48 8.32 6.55
N ALA A 5 -9.75 8.82 5.56
CA ALA A 5 -8.29 8.68 5.48
C ALA A 5 -7.58 9.27 6.71
N TYR A 6 -7.93 10.50 7.12
CA TYR A 6 -7.37 11.12 8.32
C TYR A 6 -7.77 10.40 9.62
N LEU A 7 -8.99 9.84 9.71
CA LEU A 7 -9.38 9.00 10.85
C LEU A 7 -8.55 7.72 10.92
N VAL A 8 -8.35 7.04 9.79
CA VAL A 8 -7.51 5.83 9.73
C VAL A 8 -6.08 6.16 10.14
N GLN A 9 -5.53 7.28 9.66
CA GLN A 9 -4.20 7.75 10.05
C GLN A 9 -4.10 7.98 11.57
N ALA A 10 -5.04 8.71 12.15
CA ALA A 10 -5.07 8.97 13.60
C ALA A 10 -5.12 7.67 14.40
N THR A 11 -5.97 6.73 13.99
CA THR A 11 -6.09 5.41 14.63
C THR A 11 -4.80 4.60 14.52
N ILE A 12 -4.15 4.59 13.35
CA ILE A 12 -2.88 3.86 13.16
C ILE A 12 -1.79 4.42 14.09
N ILE A 13 -1.67 5.75 14.20
CA ILE A 13 -0.66 6.38 15.07
C ILE A 13 -0.92 6.05 16.55
N LEU A 14 -2.19 6.10 16.98
CA LEU A 14 -2.55 5.71 18.35
C LEU A 14 -2.24 4.24 18.64
N LEU A 15 -2.59 3.34 17.72
CA LEU A 15 -2.30 1.92 17.85
C LEU A 15 -0.79 1.64 17.82
N TRP A 16 -0.02 2.41 17.04
CA TRP A 16 1.43 2.29 16.99
C TRP A 16 2.06 2.69 18.33
N TRP A 17 1.74 3.86 18.88
CA TRP A 17 2.23 4.28 20.20
C TRP A 17 1.80 3.33 21.31
N LEU A 18 0.56 2.83 21.27
CA LEU A 18 0.10 1.79 22.19
C LEU A 18 0.94 0.51 22.04
N GLY A 19 1.19 0.06 20.81
CA GLY A 19 2.02 -1.11 20.53
C GLY A 19 3.45 -0.95 21.06
N LEU A 20 4.06 0.21 20.84
CA LEU A 20 5.39 0.55 21.37
C LEU A 20 5.43 0.50 22.91
N SER A 21 4.36 0.93 23.58
CA SER A 21 4.27 0.90 25.04
C SER A 21 4.10 -0.49 25.64
N ILE A 22 3.52 -1.43 24.87
CA ILE A 22 3.19 -2.78 25.33
C ILE A 22 4.32 -3.77 25.00
N SER A 23 4.97 -3.62 23.84
CA SER A 23 5.92 -4.60 23.32
C SER A 23 7.35 -4.04 23.27
N PRO A 24 8.25 -4.50 24.17
CA PRO A 24 9.66 -4.10 24.15
C PRO A 24 10.35 -4.46 22.83
N ASN A 25 10.00 -5.60 22.23
CA ASN A 25 10.56 -6.03 20.94
C ASN A 25 10.13 -5.08 19.81
N LEU A 26 8.87 -4.65 19.82
CA LEU A 26 8.39 -3.67 18.85
C LEU A 26 9.06 -2.31 19.08
N PHE A 27 9.22 -1.90 20.34
CA PHE A 27 9.94 -0.67 20.68
C PHE A 27 11.37 -0.69 20.15
N ALA A 28 12.11 -1.78 20.40
CA ALA A 28 13.48 -1.99 19.93
C ALA A 28 13.59 -1.94 18.40
N ALA A 29 12.65 -2.58 17.67
CA ALA A 29 12.65 -2.61 16.21
C ALA A 29 12.51 -1.21 15.56
N PHE A 30 11.97 -0.23 16.29
CA PHE A 30 11.83 1.16 15.84
C PHE A 30 12.92 2.10 16.37
N GLN A 31 13.83 1.62 17.24
CA GLN A 31 14.93 2.44 17.72
C GLN A 31 15.98 2.68 16.63
N PHE A 32 16.71 3.77 16.80
CA PHE A 32 17.90 4.08 16.01
C PHE A 32 19.13 3.74 16.85
N PRO A 33 20.15 3.07 16.28
CA PRO A 33 21.42 2.88 16.98
C PRO A 33 21.98 4.22 17.47
N GLU A 34 22.63 4.23 18.64
CA GLU A 34 23.30 5.42 19.21
C GLU A 34 22.41 6.63 19.55
N ILE A 35 21.13 6.62 19.17
CA ILE A 35 20.17 7.67 19.53
C ILE A 35 19.45 7.26 20.81
N SER A 36 19.48 8.14 21.81
CA SER A 36 18.81 7.89 23.07
C SER A 36 17.31 7.66 22.89
N SER A 37 16.75 6.70 23.63
CA SER A 37 15.30 6.49 23.67
C SER A 37 14.52 7.72 24.17
N LEU A 38 15.17 8.63 24.90
CA LEU A 38 14.59 9.91 25.28
C LEU A 38 14.33 10.80 24.05
N ALA A 39 15.29 10.89 23.12
CA ALA A 39 15.13 11.62 21.87
C ALA A 39 14.01 10.99 21.01
N PHE A 40 13.95 9.67 20.94
CA PHE A 40 12.85 8.97 20.26
C PHE A 40 11.48 9.27 20.90
N ASN A 41 11.37 9.17 22.22
CA ASN A 41 10.13 9.42 22.95
C ASN A 41 9.68 10.89 22.89
N SER A 42 10.57 11.83 22.57
CA SER A 42 10.20 13.24 22.37
C SER A 42 9.20 13.46 21.23
N PHE A 43 9.09 12.51 20.29
CA PHE A 43 8.10 12.53 19.21
C PHE A 43 6.67 12.19 19.66
N PHE A 44 6.50 11.63 20.86
CA PHE A 44 5.17 11.27 21.36
C PHE A 44 4.21 12.46 21.38
N ALA A 45 4.62 13.57 22.00
CA ALA A 45 3.74 14.74 22.13
C ALA A 45 3.39 15.36 20.76
N PRO A 46 4.36 15.63 19.86
CA PRO A 46 4.08 16.08 18.50
C PRO A 46 3.17 15.14 17.71
N ASP A 47 3.41 13.83 17.77
CA ASP A 47 2.58 12.85 17.05
C ASP A 47 1.13 12.89 17.54
N ILE A 48 0.91 12.94 18.85
CA ILE A 48 -0.43 12.99 19.41
C ILE A 48 -1.12 14.34 19.13
N ILE A 49 -0.44 15.46 19.37
CA ILE A 49 -1.05 16.79 19.30
C ILE A 49 -1.16 17.27 17.85
N ILE A 50 -0.07 17.26 17.11
CA ILE A 50 0.00 17.83 15.76
C ILE A 50 -0.56 16.84 14.75
N ILE A 51 -0.20 15.56 14.85
CA ILE A 51 -0.61 14.59 13.82
C ILE A 51 -1.98 14.00 14.15
N THR A 52 -2.16 13.33 15.30
CA THR A 52 -3.39 12.60 15.62
C THR A 52 -4.57 13.54 15.86
N VAL A 53 -4.48 14.50 16.78
CA VAL A 53 -5.60 15.40 17.10
C VAL A 53 -6.00 16.23 15.88
N LEU A 54 -5.04 16.83 15.17
CA LEU A 54 -5.38 17.60 13.96
C LEU A 54 -5.92 16.70 12.85
N SER A 55 -5.49 15.44 12.73
CA SER A 55 -6.09 14.50 11.77
C SER A 55 -7.56 14.22 12.11
N ILE A 56 -7.90 14.04 13.39
CA ILE A 56 -9.29 13.89 13.84
C ILE A 56 -10.09 15.16 13.53
N VAL A 57 -9.57 16.34 13.90
CA VAL A 57 -10.25 17.62 13.59
C VAL A 57 -10.42 17.80 12.09
N ARG A 58 -9.38 17.52 11.30
CA ARG A 58 -9.42 17.57 9.83
C ARG A 58 -10.45 16.59 9.29
N ALA A 59 -10.68 15.45 9.92
CA ALA A 59 -11.67 14.50 9.44
C ALA A 59 -13.10 15.06 9.42
N TYR A 60 -13.43 15.91 10.40
CA TYR A 60 -14.75 16.53 10.53
C TYR A 60 -14.80 17.96 9.97
N ARG A 61 -13.66 18.66 9.91
CA ARG A 61 -13.55 20.04 9.39
C ARG A 61 -12.62 20.09 8.18
N PRO A 62 -13.13 20.28 6.96
CA PRO A 62 -12.34 20.23 5.74
C PRO A 62 -11.53 21.50 5.47
N ILE A 63 -10.60 21.82 6.38
CA ILE A 63 -9.73 22.99 6.31
C ILE A 63 -8.40 22.58 5.68
N ARG A 64 -8.00 23.27 4.60
CA ARG A 64 -6.74 22.99 3.89
C ARG A 64 -5.51 23.26 4.75
N ASP A 65 -5.53 24.31 5.57
CA ASP A 65 -4.40 24.67 6.43
C ASP A 65 -4.06 23.56 7.41
N LEU A 66 -5.08 22.84 7.92
CA LEU A 66 -4.86 21.65 8.75
C LEU A 66 -4.14 20.53 7.97
N GLU A 67 -4.46 20.32 6.69
CA GLU A 67 -3.76 19.33 5.86
C GLU A 67 -2.26 19.69 5.72
N LEU A 68 -1.95 20.98 5.55
CA LEU A 68 -0.59 21.47 5.40
C LEU A 68 0.20 21.41 6.71
N ILE A 69 -0.43 21.70 7.85
CA ILE A 69 0.20 21.57 9.17
C ILE A 69 0.52 20.09 9.46
N ILE A 70 -0.42 19.18 9.22
CA ILE A 70 -0.21 17.74 9.38
C ILE A 70 0.92 17.26 8.46
N LEU A 71 0.91 17.70 7.19
CA LEU A 71 1.98 17.41 6.23
C LEU A 71 3.35 17.91 6.74
N GLY A 72 3.39 19.11 7.31
CA GLY A 72 4.60 19.68 7.94
C GLY A 72 5.11 18.82 9.10
N GLY A 73 4.21 18.31 9.94
CA GLY A 73 4.56 17.36 11.01
C GLY A 73 5.22 16.09 10.49
N PHE A 74 4.63 15.46 9.47
CA PHE A 74 5.21 14.28 8.81
C PHE A 74 6.53 14.60 8.11
N ALA A 75 6.66 15.78 7.48
CA ALA A 75 7.89 16.19 6.81
C ALA A 75 9.04 16.37 7.81
N TYR A 76 8.78 17.04 8.93
CA TYR A 76 9.75 17.20 10.02
C TYR A 76 10.20 15.84 10.57
N GLY A 77 9.25 14.97 10.94
CA GLY A 77 9.56 13.62 11.42
C GLY A 77 10.35 12.82 10.39
N SER A 78 9.99 12.90 9.10
CA SER A 78 10.68 12.20 8.02
C SER A 78 12.13 12.64 7.86
N PHE A 79 12.39 13.95 7.88
CA PHE A 79 13.76 14.46 7.77
C PHE A 79 14.58 14.13 9.01
N TYR A 80 13.97 14.16 10.20
CA TYR A 80 14.64 13.70 11.41
C TYR A 80 15.03 12.22 11.31
N CYS A 81 14.08 11.33 10.99
CA CYS A 81 14.35 9.89 10.88
C CYS A 81 15.38 9.60 9.77
N LEU A 82 15.31 10.30 8.64
CA LEU A 82 16.28 10.14 7.56
C LEU A 82 17.69 10.53 8.02
N ASN A 83 17.83 11.69 8.68
CA ASN A 83 19.11 12.13 9.23
C ASN A 83 19.63 11.16 10.31
N ALA A 84 18.74 10.72 11.21
CA ALA A 84 19.04 9.73 12.24
C ALA A 84 19.57 8.43 11.63
N SER A 85 18.90 7.87 10.62
CA SER A 85 19.33 6.65 9.94
C SER A 85 20.68 6.79 9.23
N ILE A 86 20.94 7.95 8.61
CA ILE A 86 22.21 8.23 7.95
C ILE A 86 23.35 8.26 8.96
N LEU A 87 23.14 8.94 10.10
CA LEU A 87 24.16 9.08 11.15
C LEU A 87 24.42 7.77 11.90
N SER A 88 23.36 7.00 12.19
CA SER A 88 23.46 5.79 13.01
C SER A 88 23.69 4.51 12.22
N GLY A 89 23.58 4.54 10.89
CA GLY A 89 23.61 3.34 10.04
C GLY A 89 22.49 2.33 10.33
N GLY A 90 21.35 2.78 10.87
CA GLY A 90 20.24 1.91 11.32
C GLY A 90 18.89 2.62 11.44
N GLY A 91 17.93 2.04 12.16
CA GLY A 91 16.58 2.61 12.29
C GLY A 91 15.78 2.67 10.99
N TYR A 92 16.13 1.80 10.02
CA TYR A 92 15.53 1.81 8.68
C TYR A 92 14.01 1.61 8.70
N LEU A 93 13.48 0.84 9.65
CA LEU A 93 12.04 0.61 9.78
C LEU A 93 11.28 1.89 10.14
N ALA A 94 11.74 2.61 11.16
CA ALA A 94 11.14 3.88 11.58
C ALA A 94 11.19 4.91 10.45
N THR A 95 12.35 5.07 9.81
CA THR A 95 12.54 5.98 8.67
C THR A 95 11.64 5.63 7.50
N THR A 96 11.53 4.35 7.18
CA THR A 96 10.70 3.87 6.08
C THR A 96 9.22 4.16 6.34
N ILE A 97 8.72 3.87 7.54
CA ILE A 97 7.32 4.13 7.90
C ILE A 97 7.02 5.63 7.93
N MET A 98 7.96 6.44 8.40
CA MET A 98 7.80 7.89 8.44
C MET A 98 7.75 8.50 7.02
N LEU A 99 8.64 8.07 6.12
CA LEU A 99 8.64 8.47 4.71
C LEU A 99 7.36 8.04 3.97
N LEU A 100 6.83 6.85 4.28
CA LEU A 100 5.53 6.41 3.77
C LEU A 100 4.39 7.31 4.27
N GLY A 101 4.42 7.69 5.56
CA GLY A 101 3.48 8.64 6.14
C GLY A 101 3.51 10.00 5.44
N LEU A 102 4.71 10.52 5.15
CA LEU A 102 4.90 11.73 4.35
C LEU A 102 4.34 11.59 2.94
N GLY A 103 4.67 10.51 2.24
CA GLY A 103 4.15 10.22 0.89
C GLY A 103 2.61 10.13 0.87
N TYR A 104 2.03 9.50 1.89
CA TYR A 104 0.58 9.41 2.06
C TYR A 104 -0.06 10.79 2.27
N ASN A 105 0.53 11.65 3.10
CA ASN A 105 0.01 13.00 3.33
C ASN A 105 0.19 13.91 2.11
N LEU A 106 1.28 13.77 1.35
CA LEU A 106 1.44 14.43 0.06
C LEU A 106 0.31 14.00 -0.90
N PHE A 107 0.01 12.71 -0.97
CA PHE A 107 -1.11 12.20 -1.75
C PHE A 107 -2.46 12.78 -1.28
N LEU A 108 -2.71 12.87 0.03
CA LEU A 108 -3.95 13.45 0.55
C LEU A 108 -4.08 14.93 0.21
N VAL A 109 -3.00 15.71 0.34
CA VAL A 109 -2.98 17.15 0.04
C VAL A 109 -3.20 17.39 -1.46
N TYR A 110 -2.49 16.65 -2.32
CA TYR A 110 -2.53 16.80 -3.77
C TYR A 110 -3.44 15.78 -4.48
N TYR A 111 -4.42 15.25 -3.76
CA TYR A 111 -5.29 14.17 -4.23
C TYR A 111 -5.89 14.46 -5.61
N ASP A 112 -6.41 15.67 -5.83
CA ASP A 112 -7.10 16.07 -7.07
C ASP A 112 -6.20 16.06 -8.31
N TYR A 113 -4.87 16.11 -8.11
CA TYR A 113 -3.89 16.09 -9.20
C TYR A 113 -3.34 14.69 -9.50
N THR A 114 -3.69 13.69 -8.68
CA THR A 114 -3.10 12.34 -8.79
C THR A 114 -3.78 11.49 -9.85
N PHE A 115 -5.09 11.66 -10.05
CA PHE A 115 -5.87 10.85 -10.99
C PHE A 115 -5.87 11.48 -12.38
N LYS A 116 -5.15 10.86 -13.33
CA LYS A 116 -5.03 11.34 -14.70
C LYS A 116 -5.16 10.19 -15.69
N GLU A 117 -5.91 10.42 -16.76
CA GLU A 117 -6.02 9.46 -17.85
C GLU A 117 -4.75 9.39 -18.68
N SER A 118 -4.49 8.22 -19.26
CA SER A 118 -3.31 8.05 -20.08
C SER A 118 -3.31 8.92 -21.33
N LYS A 119 -2.20 9.63 -21.56
CA LYS A 119 -1.99 10.40 -22.79
C LYS A 119 -1.68 9.53 -24.00
N SER A 120 -1.24 8.28 -23.79
CA SER A 120 -0.83 7.37 -24.87
C SER A 120 -1.88 6.30 -25.12
N SER A 121 -2.29 6.13 -26.38
CA SER A 121 -3.08 4.98 -26.84
C SER A 121 -2.21 3.82 -27.37
N LYS A 122 -0.89 4.00 -27.49
CA LYS A 122 0.02 3.00 -28.06
C LYS A 122 0.27 1.88 -27.06
N ILE A 123 -0.04 0.64 -27.45
CA ILE A 123 0.05 -0.54 -26.60
C ILE A 123 1.46 -0.78 -26.05
N TRP A 124 2.51 -0.62 -26.88
CA TRP A 124 3.90 -0.84 -26.47
C TRP A 124 4.39 0.19 -25.44
N VAL A 125 3.96 1.45 -25.55
CA VAL A 125 4.30 2.48 -24.56
C VAL A 125 3.65 2.16 -23.22
N ASN A 126 2.38 1.76 -23.23
CA ASN A 126 1.66 1.41 -22.00
C ASN A 126 2.18 0.08 -21.41
N ALA A 127 2.64 -0.85 -22.26
CA ALA A 127 3.33 -2.07 -21.83
C ALA A 127 4.64 -1.76 -21.11
N LEU A 128 5.49 -0.90 -21.68
CA LEU A 128 6.75 -0.50 -21.07
C LEU A 128 6.53 0.20 -19.72
N LYS A 129 5.60 1.16 -19.66
CA LYS A 129 5.24 1.85 -18.41
C LYS A 129 4.74 0.87 -17.35
N THR A 130 3.87 -0.06 -17.73
CA THR A 130 3.33 -1.08 -16.82
C THR A 130 4.43 -2.04 -16.35
N PHE A 131 5.37 -2.40 -17.23
CA PHE A 131 6.52 -3.23 -16.86
C PHE A 131 7.40 -2.52 -15.82
N VAL A 132 7.80 -1.28 -16.09
CA VAL A 132 8.59 -0.47 -15.15
C VAL A 132 7.85 -0.34 -13.81
N GLN A 133 6.55 -0.06 -13.84
CA GLN A 133 5.73 0.00 -12.64
C GLN A 133 5.76 -1.30 -11.84
N ILE A 134 5.54 -2.45 -12.49
CA ILE A 134 5.54 -3.76 -11.80
C ILE A 134 6.89 -4.01 -11.15
N VAL A 135 7.98 -3.78 -11.87
CA VAL A 135 9.34 -3.95 -11.35
C VAL A 135 9.57 -3.05 -10.14
N CYS A 136 9.22 -1.76 -10.23
CA CYS A 136 9.35 -0.83 -9.10
C CYS A 136 8.50 -1.27 -7.89
N VAL A 137 7.23 -1.60 -8.11
CA VAL A 137 6.33 -2.03 -7.03
C VAL A 137 6.84 -3.32 -6.39
N TRP A 138 7.27 -4.31 -7.17
CA TRP A 138 7.78 -5.57 -6.65
C TRP A 138 9.08 -5.39 -5.88
N ILE A 139 10.02 -4.60 -6.39
CA ILE A 139 11.26 -4.30 -5.66
C ILE A 139 10.93 -3.63 -4.32
N ILE A 140 10.06 -2.62 -4.31
CA ILE A 140 9.71 -1.91 -3.07
C ILE A 140 8.97 -2.84 -2.10
N THR A 141 7.94 -3.56 -2.57
CA THR A 141 7.01 -4.27 -1.69
C THR A 141 7.43 -5.69 -1.32
N LEU A 142 8.20 -6.36 -2.18
CA LEU A 142 8.59 -7.77 -2.02
C LEU A 142 10.08 -7.94 -1.70
N VAL A 143 10.90 -6.90 -1.85
CA VAL A 143 12.33 -6.93 -1.51
C VAL A 143 12.66 -5.91 -0.43
N PHE A 144 12.43 -4.62 -0.68
CA PHE A 144 12.84 -3.55 0.23
C PHE A 144 12.10 -3.62 1.58
N PHE A 145 10.76 -3.67 1.62
CA PHE A 145 10.06 -3.75 2.91
C PHE A 145 10.37 -5.05 3.69
N PRO A 146 10.36 -6.25 3.07
CA PRO A 146 10.80 -7.46 3.76
C PRO A 146 12.22 -7.34 4.32
N TRP A 147 13.17 -6.78 3.55
CA TRP A 147 14.54 -6.57 4.01
C TRP A 147 14.62 -5.60 5.21
N VAL A 148 13.89 -4.47 5.17
CA VAL A 148 13.82 -3.52 6.29
C VAL A 148 13.24 -4.19 7.55
N ILE A 149 12.20 -5.02 7.38
CA ILE A 149 11.58 -5.78 8.49
C ILE A 149 12.57 -6.82 9.04
N MET A 150 13.29 -7.53 8.18
CA MET A 150 14.28 -8.52 8.61
C MET A 150 15.42 -7.88 9.39
N GLN A 151 15.92 -6.72 8.95
CA GLN A 151 16.90 -5.92 9.70
C GLN A 151 16.36 -5.51 11.07
N ALA A 152 15.14 -4.99 11.13
CA ALA A 152 14.58 -4.44 12.36
C ALA A 152 14.22 -5.49 13.43
N PHE A 153 13.90 -6.72 13.01
CA PHE A 153 13.56 -7.82 13.90
C PHE A 153 14.65 -8.89 13.97
N GLU A 154 15.86 -8.59 13.47
CA GLU A 154 17.03 -9.48 13.47
C GLU A 154 16.69 -10.90 12.97
N ILE A 155 15.94 -10.97 11.85
CA ILE A 155 15.46 -12.24 11.31
C ILE A 155 16.56 -12.91 10.50
N ASP A 156 17.04 -14.05 11.00
CA ASP A 156 17.99 -14.90 10.30
C ASP A 156 17.39 -15.62 9.09
N ILE A 157 18.19 -15.78 8.03
CA ILE A 157 17.82 -16.57 6.86
C ILE A 157 18.02 -18.05 7.16
N VAL A 158 16.92 -18.78 7.36
CA VAL A 158 16.96 -20.23 7.55
C VAL A 158 16.92 -20.94 6.19
N PHE A 159 18.03 -21.60 5.81
CA PHE A 159 18.15 -22.27 4.51
C PHE A 159 17.37 -23.59 4.40
N ASN A 160 17.03 -24.25 5.52
CA ASN A 160 16.29 -25.51 5.54
C ASN A 160 14.80 -25.31 5.84
N ASN A 161 14.13 -24.48 5.04
CA ASN A 161 12.73 -24.14 5.25
C ASN A 161 11.79 -25.17 4.58
N THR A 162 11.03 -25.92 5.36
CA THR A 162 9.97 -26.83 4.88
C THR A 162 8.88 -26.10 4.10
N ASN A 163 8.70 -24.80 4.32
CA ASN A 163 7.76 -23.94 3.61
C ASN A 163 8.30 -23.39 2.28
N ALA A 164 9.55 -23.72 1.87
CA ALA A 164 10.15 -23.19 0.65
C ALA A 164 9.37 -23.59 -0.62
N ILE A 165 8.99 -24.86 -0.74
CA ILE A 165 8.21 -25.34 -1.91
C ILE A 165 6.83 -24.67 -1.99
N PRO A 166 5.96 -24.74 -0.95
CA PRO A 166 4.64 -24.13 -1.03
C PRO A 166 4.70 -22.60 -1.20
N SER A 167 5.69 -21.91 -0.62
CA SER A 167 5.87 -20.47 -0.82
C SER A 167 6.24 -20.13 -2.27
N ILE A 168 7.16 -20.87 -2.90
CA ILE A 168 7.51 -20.68 -4.32
C ILE A 168 6.29 -20.90 -5.21
N ILE A 169 5.52 -21.97 -4.98
CA ILE A 169 4.31 -22.26 -5.76
C ILE A 169 3.30 -21.11 -5.62
N LEU A 170 3.02 -20.65 -4.39
CA LEU A 170 2.11 -19.54 -4.14
C LEU A 170 2.60 -18.25 -4.80
N PHE A 171 3.90 -17.97 -4.72
CA PHE A 171 4.51 -16.79 -5.33
C PHE A 171 4.36 -16.81 -6.86
N LEU A 172 4.66 -17.94 -7.51
CA LEU A 172 4.55 -18.09 -8.96
C LEU A 172 3.10 -17.97 -9.43
N PHE A 173 2.16 -18.59 -8.73
CA PHE A 173 0.74 -18.47 -9.05
C PHE A 173 0.22 -17.03 -8.90
N SER A 174 0.60 -16.37 -7.81
CA SER A 174 0.24 -14.97 -7.57
C SER A 174 0.87 -14.03 -8.60
N SER A 175 2.13 -14.27 -8.96
CA SER A 175 2.85 -13.54 -10.00
C SER A 175 2.19 -13.72 -11.37
N PHE A 176 1.80 -14.95 -11.72
CA PHE A 176 1.07 -15.23 -12.94
C PHE A 176 -0.25 -14.46 -12.99
N LEU A 177 -1.03 -14.47 -11.90
CA LEU A 177 -2.28 -13.70 -11.80
C LEU A 177 -2.03 -12.19 -11.98
N GLY A 178 -1.00 -11.64 -11.34
CA GLY A 178 -0.63 -10.23 -11.44
C GLY A 178 -0.21 -9.83 -12.86
N LEU A 179 0.67 -10.61 -13.48
CA LEU A 179 1.14 -10.36 -14.85
C LEU A 179 0.03 -10.53 -15.89
N PHE A 180 -0.83 -11.54 -15.74
CA PHE A 180 -1.98 -11.72 -16.64
C PHE A 180 -3.00 -10.58 -16.50
N SER A 181 -3.18 -10.08 -15.27
CA SER A 181 -4.00 -8.89 -15.01
C SER A 181 -3.40 -7.65 -15.66
N ALA A 182 -2.08 -7.45 -15.57
CA ALA A 182 -1.38 -6.32 -16.18
C ALA A 182 -1.46 -6.35 -17.70
N TYR A 183 -1.22 -7.52 -18.29
CA TYR A 183 -1.39 -7.76 -19.72
C TYR A 183 -2.81 -7.38 -20.19
N THR A 184 -3.82 -7.80 -19.44
CA THR A 184 -5.22 -7.50 -19.76
C THR A 184 -5.49 -5.99 -19.69
N PHE A 185 -4.95 -5.31 -18.67
CA PHE A 185 -5.04 -3.86 -18.51
C PHE A 185 -4.45 -3.11 -19.71
N VAL A 186 -3.23 -3.45 -20.10
CA VAL A 186 -2.53 -2.82 -21.23
C VAL A 186 -3.26 -3.08 -22.55
N LYS A 187 -3.71 -4.32 -22.78
CA LYS A 187 -4.34 -4.73 -24.04
C LYS A 187 -5.76 -4.20 -24.23
N LYS A 188 -6.52 -4.02 -23.14
CA LYS A 188 -7.95 -3.66 -23.21
C LYS A 188 -8.28 -2.29 -22.66
N GLY A 189 -7.44 -1.74 -21.80
CA GLY A 189 -7.71 -0.50 -21.07
C GLY A 189 -7.16 0.78 -21.69
N GLU A 190 -6.21 0.71 -22.63
CA GLU A 190 -5.54 1.90 -23.21
C GLU A 190 -4.92 2.83 -22.15
N GLY A 191 -4.25 2.24 -21.17
CA GLY A 191 -3.51 2.95 -20.12
C GLY A 191 -2.80 1.95 -19.22
N THR A 192 -2.46 2.39 -18.01
CA THR A 192 -1.78 1.56 -17.01
C THR A 192 -2.64 1.40 -15.76
N PRO A 193 -2.28 0.47 -14.86
CA PRO A 193 -2.91 0.35 -13.55
C PRO A 193 -2.64 1.54 -12.59
N LEU A 194 -1.73 2.48 -12.92
CA LEU A 194 -1.43 3.61 -12.03
C LEU A 194 -2.54 4.67 -12.03
N PRO A 195 -2.85 5.26 -10.86
CA PRO A 195 -3.70 6.44 -10.76
C PRO A 195 -3.27 7.61 -11.66
N ILE A 196 -1.96 7.80 -11.88
CA ILE A 196 -1.42 8.92 -12.66
C ILE A 196 -1.42 8.69 -14.18
N ASP A 197 -1.76 7.48 -14.64
CA ASP A 197 -1.79 7.11 -16.06
C ASP A 197 -2.85 6.02 -16.31
N GLN A 198 -4.10 6.32 -15.90
CA GLN A 198 -5.20 5.35 -15.87
C GLN A 198 -5.68 4.92 -17.26
N THR A 199 -6.28 3.74 -17.31
CA THR A 199 -6.97 3.21 -18.49
C THR A 199 -8.16 4.06 -18.91
N LYS A 200 -8.28 4.35 -20.21
CA LYS A 200 -9.43 5.04 -20.81
C LYS A 200 -10.70 4.19 -20.89
N LYS A 201 -10.54 2.87 -20.94
CA LYS A 201 -11.64 1.91 -21.05
C LYS A 201 -11.79 1.09 -19.77
N LEU A 202 -13.03 0.75 -19.45
CA LEU A 202 -13.32 -0.16 -18.34
C LEU A 202 -12.88 -1.58 -18.71
N VAL A 203 -12.00 -2.18 -17.90
CA VAL A 203 -11.44 -3.51 -18.16
C VAL A 203 -12.22 -4.57 -17.37
N ILE A 204 -13.02 -5.37 -18.07
CA ILE A 204 -13.84 -6.46 -17.47
C ILE A 204 -13.50 -7.86 -18.03
N ASN A 205 -12.38 -7.98 -18.75
CA ASN A 205 -11.94 -9.23 -19.38
C ASN A 205 -10.85 -9.94 -18.56
N GLY A 206 -10.50 -11.17 -18.96
CA GLY A 206 -9.43 -11.93 -18.31
C GLY A 206 -9.72 -12.16 -16.82
N PRO A 207 -8.75 -11.93 -15.91
CA PRO A 207 -8.95 -12.06 -14.47
C PRO A 207 -10.08 -11.16 -13.93
N TYR A 208 -10.29 -9.99 -14.55
CA TYR A 208 -11.32 -9.03 -14.17
C TYR A 208 -12.75 -9.54 -14.39
N LYS A 209 -12.94 -10.63 -15.14
CA LYS A 209 -14.24 -11.30 -15.24
C LYS A 209 -14.64 -11.99 -13.94
N TYR A 210 -13.67 -12.45 -13.15
CA TYR A 210 -13.89 -13.28 -11.96
C TYR A 210 -13.78 -12.49 -10.66
N VAL A 211 -12.87 -11.52 -10.59
CA VAL A 211 -12.63 -10.67 -9.41
C VAL A 211 -12.36 -9.24 -9.86
N ARG A 212 -12.79 -8.23 -9.08
CA ARG A 212 -12.60 -6.83 -9.49
C ARG A 212 -11.16 -6.35 -9.35
N ASN A 213 -10.43 -6.88 -8.37
CA ASN A 213 -9.07 -6.43 -8.05
C ASN A 213 -8.10 -7.62 -7.99
N PRO A 214 -7.87 -8.33 -9.11
CA PRO A 214 -6.96 -9.48 -9.19
C PRO A 214 -5.51 -9.10 -8.87
N MET A 215 -5.09 -7.86 -9.16
CA MET A 215 -3.76 -7.37 -8.78
C MET A 215 -3.59 -7.22 -7.26
N ALA A 216 -4.62 -6.80 -6.53
CA ALA A 216 -4.57 -6.72 -5.08
C ALA A 216 -4.48 -8.12 -4.45
N ILE A 217 -5.20 -9.10 -5.02
CA ILE A 217 -5.09 -10.52 -4.63
C ILE A 217 -3.68 -11.04 -4.91
N ALA A 218 -3.13 -10.76 -6.10
CA ALA A 218 -1.77 -11.14 -6.47
C ALA A 218 -0.73 -10.57 -5.49
N GLY A 219 -0.80 -9.27 -5.19
CA GLY A 219 0.12 -8.63 -4.25
C GLY A 219 0.03 -9.19 -2.84
N MET A 220 -1.19 -9.45 -2.34
CA MET A 220 -1.39 -10.10 -1.04
C MET A 220 -0.83 -11.53 -1.02
N GLY A 221 -1.10 -12.31 -2.07
CA GLY A 221 -0.56 -13.68 -2.21
C GLY A 221 0.96 -13.71 -2.29
N GLN A 222 1.58 -12.76 -3.00
CA GLN A 222 3.04 -12.60 -3.05
C GLN A 222 3.61 -12.24 -1.68
N GLY A 223 3.01 -11.29 -0.96
CA GLY A 223 3.45 -10.92 0.40
C GLY A 223 3.36 -12.09 1.38
N ILE A 224 2.28 -12.86 1.34
CA ILE A 224 2.12 -14.09 2.15
C ILE A 224 3.18 -15.12 1.76
N ALA A 225 3.43 -15.34 0.46
CA ALA A 225 4.46 -16.25 0.00
C ALA A 225 5.86 -15.85 0.51
N VAL A 226 6.20 -14.56 0.47
CA VAL A 226 7.46 -14.04 1.02
C VAL A 226 7.55 -14.29 2.53
N SER A 227 6.45 -14.08 3.27
CA SER A 227 6.43 -14.36 4.71
C SER A 227 6.68 -15.84 5.04
N LEU A 228 6.11 -16.76 4.24
CA LEU A 228 6.29 -18.19 4.38
C LEU A 228 7.71 -18.61 4.00
N TYR A 229 8.28 -18.00 2.96
CA TYR A 229 9.66 -18.26 2.53
C TYR A 229 10.69 -17.89 3.61
N PHE A 230 10.48 -16.77 4.30
CA PHE A 230 11.34 -16.32 5.39
C PHE A 230 10.89 -16.81 6.79
N ASN A 231 9.82 -17.60 6.89
CA ASN A 231 9.20 -18.02 8.16
C ASN A 231 8.99 -16.84 9.15
N SER A 232 8.62 -15.67 8.63
CA SER A 232 8.54 -14.44 9.42
C SER A 232 7.10 -14.01 9.65
N ILE A 233 6.67 -14.06 10.91
CA ILE A 233 5.38 -13.51 11.34
C ILE A 233 5.30 -11.99 11.10
N HIS A 234 6.43 -11.28 11.21
CA HIS A 234 6.48 -9.83 11.01
C HIS A 234 6.19 -9.45 9.55
N ILE A 235 6.75 -10.20 8.58
CA ILE A 235 6.44 -10.02 7.15
C ILE A 235 4.99 -10.38 6.86
N LEU A 236 4.45 -11.43 7.50
CA LEU A 236 3.03 -11.80 7.35
C LEU A 236 2.11 -10.68 7.86
N VAL A 237 2.39 -10.15 9.05
CA VAL A 237 1.65 -9.02 9.63
C VAL A 237 1.71 -7.81 8.71
N TYR A 238 2.89 -7.47 8.16
CA TYR A 238 3.03 -6.42 7.15
C TYR A 238 2.14 -6.66 5.92
N ALA A 239 2.15 -7.86 5.35
CA ALA A 239 1.33 -8.19 4.17
C ALA A 239 -0.17 -8.07 4.46
N LEU A 240 -0.62 -8.53 5.63
CA LEU A 240 -2.01 -8.45 6.06
C LEU A 240 -2.45 -7.00 6.34
N ILE A 241 -1.62 -6.21 7.03
CA ILE A 241 -1.87 -4.79 7.26
C ILE A 241 -1.94 -4.03 5.93
N GLY A 242 -1.02 -4.29 5.00
CA GLY A 242 -1.03 -3.69 3.66
C GLY A 242 -2.33 -3.99 2.90
N GLY A 243 -2.80 -5.25 2.97
CA GLY A 243 -4.09 -5.66 2.43
C GLY A 243 -5.29 -4.96 3.06
N LEU A 244 -5.27 -4.81 4.39
CA LEU A 244 -6.32 -4.11 5.14
C LEU A 244 -6.35 -2.62 4.79
N ILE A 245 -5.20 -1.95 4.76
CA ILE A 245 -5.07 -0.54 4.34
C ILE A 245 -5.59 -0.37 2.91
N TRP A 246 -5.19 -1.26 1.99
CA TRP A 246 -5.69 -1.23 0.63
C TRP A 246 -7.22 -1.37 0.60
N HIS A 247 -7.79 -2.28 1.41
CA HIS A 247 -9.24 -2.47 1.46
C HIS A 247 -10.02 -1.27 2.01
N LEU A 248 -9.50 -0.64 3.07
CA LEU A 248 -10.19 0.44 3.79
C LEU A 248 -9.97 1.82 3.15
N VAL A 249 -8.82 2.02 2.50
CA VAL A 249 -8.42 3.33 1.98
C VAL A 249 -8.39 3.33 0.46
N VAL A 250 -7.60 2.45 -0.15
CA VAL A 250 -7.33 2.50 -1.60
C VAL A 250 -8.56 2.07 -2.40
N LYS A 251 -9.19 0.95 -2.05
CA LYS A 251 -10.38 0.44 -2.74
C LYS A 251 -11.52 1.46 -2.80
N PRO A 252 -11.96 2.11 -1.71
CA PRO A 252 -13.04 3.11 -1.80
C PRO A 252 -12.68 4.30 -2.71
N ILE A 253 -11.41 4.70 -2.73
CA ILE A 253 -10.92 5.76 -3.61
C ILE A 253 -10.99 5.32 -5.07
N GLU A 254 -10.47 4.13 -5.39
CA GLU A 254 -10.48 3.56 -6.73
C GLU A 254 -11.91 3.31 -7.23
N GLU A 255 -12.78 2.69 -6.43
CA GLU A 255 -14.17 2.42 -6.81
C GLU A 255 -14.94 3.73 -7.07
N LYS A 256 -14.71 4.78 -6.27
CA LYS A 256 -15.32 6.09 -6.51
C LYS A 256 -14.81 6.71 -7.81
N ASN A 257 -13.50 6.65 -8.07
CA ASN A 257 -12.93 7.14 -9.32
C ASN A 257 -13.52 6.38 -10.53
N MET A 258 -13.70 5.07 -10.43
CA MET A 258 -14.33 4.27 -11.46
C MET A 258 -15.81 4.62 -11.67
N ILE A 259 -16.59 4.85 -10.60
CA ILE A 259 -17.98 5.32 -10.71
C ILE A 259 -18.05 6.68 -11.39
N ASN A 260 -17.17 7.62 -11.03
CA ASN A 260 -17.14 8.95 -11.65
C ASN A 260 -16.80 8.91 -13.15
N ARG A 261 -15.98 7.96 -13.58
CA ARG A 261 -15.49 7.86 -14.96
C ARG A 261 -16.38 7.01 -15.86
N PHE A 262 -16.92 5.91 -15.34
CA PHE A 262 -17.65 4.89 -16.11
C PHE A 262 -19.12 4.76 -15.70
N GLY A 263 -19.58 5.46 -14.66
CA GLY A 263 -20.99 5.56 -14.29
C GLY A 263 -21.68 4.20 -14.10
N GLU A 264 -22.81 4.04 -14.79
CA GLU A 264 -23.66 2.85 -14.69
C GLU A 264 -22.96 1.56 -15.09
N ASP A 265 -22.07 1.58 -16.09
CA ASP A 265 -21.34 0.40 -16.54
C ASP A 265 -20.53 -0.22 -15.41
N TYR A 266 -19.87 0.62 -14.62
CA TYR A 266 -19.11 0.16 -13.46
C TYR A 266 -20.02 -0.33 -12.34
N LEU A 267 -21.16 0.32 -12.09
CA LEU A 267 -22.13 -0.14 -11.10
C LEU A 267 -22.72 -1.52 -11.46
N MET A 268 -23.03 -1.75 -12.74
CA MET A 268 -23.48 -3.05 -13.23
C MET A 268 -22.39 -4.11 -13.08
N TYR A 269 -21.14 -3.76 -13.37
CA TYR A 269 -20.00 -4.64 -13.15
C TYR A 269 -19.82 -4.97 -11.66
N GLN A 270 -19.95 -3.98 -10.76
CA GLN A 270 -19.81 -4.14 -9.31
C GLN A 270 -20.85 -5.12 -8.73
N LYS A 271 -22.07 -5.12 -9.26
CA LYS A 271 -23.13 -6.07 -8.88
C LYS A 271 -22.83 -7.51 -9.32
N LYS A 272 -22.10 -7.69 -10.42
CA LYS A 272 -21.82 -9.00 -11.02
C LYS A 272 -20.57 -9.66 -10.46
N VAL A 273 -19.52 -8.88 -10.19
CA VAL A 273 -18.19 -9.41 -9.85
C VAL A 273 -17.78 -8.89 -8.47
N ARG A 274 -17.39 -9.78 -7.56
CA ARG A 274 -16.94 -9.41 -6.19
C ARG A 274 -15.50 -8.89 -6.19
N CYS A 275 -15.13 -8.13 -5.14
CA CYS A 275 -13.80 -7.53 -5.04
C CYS A 275 -12.67 -8.56 -4.83
N TRP A 276 -12.83 -9.45 -3.84
CA TRP A 276 -11.79 -10.38 -3.41
C TRP A 276 -12.05 -11.84 -3.79
N ILE A 277 -13.32 -12.24 -3.84
CA ILE A 277 -13.71 -13.64 -4.01
C ILE A 277 -14.09 -13.90 -5.47
N PRO A 278 -13.52 -14.91 -6.15
CA PRO A 278 -13.90 -15.26 -7.50
C PRO A 278 -15.40 -15.51 -7.65
N THR A 279 -16.00 -14.87 -8.65
CA THR A 279 -17.41 -15.07 -9.00
C THR A 279 -17.46 -16.07 -10.15
N LEU A 280 -17.96 -17.28 -9.88
CA LEU A 280 -18.05 -18.37 -10.86
C LEU A 280 -19.39 -18.40 -11.61
N LYS A 281 -20.19 -17.32 -11.56
CA LYS A 281 -21.49 -17.29 -12.24
C LYS A 281 -21.30 -17.41 -13.74
N THR A 282 -21.80 -18.50 -14.30
CA THR A 282 -21.92 -18.77 -15.73
C THR A 282 -22.67 -17.61 -16.37
N GLN A 283 -22.00 -16.85 -17.23
CA GLN A 283 -22.70 -15.91 -18.11
C GLN A 283 -23.57 -16.76 -19.04
N GLN A 284 -24.89 -16.81 -18.79
CA GLN A 284 -25.83 -17.15 -19.85
C GLN A 284 -25.63 -16.09 -20.93
N SER A 285 -25.02 -16.49 -22.05
CA SER A 285 -24.99 -15.66 -23.25
C SER A 285 -26.44 -15.52 -23.72
N ASN A 286 -27.02 -14.34 -23.57
CA ASN A 286 -28.13 -14.01 -24.44
C ASN A 286 -27.54 -13.90 -25.84
N LYS A 287 -28.00 -14.79 -26.71
CA LYS A 287 -27.75 -14.81 -28.15
C LYS A 287 -28.15 -13.49 -28.80
#